data_AF-A0A1E5JS68-F1
#
_entry.id   AF-A0A1E5JS68-F1
#
_cell.length_a   1.000
_cell.length_b   1.000
_cell.length_c   1.000
_cell.angle_alpha   90.00
_cell.angle_beta   90.00
_cell.angle_gamma   90.00
#
_symmetry.space_group_name_H-M   'P 1'
#
loop_
_entity.id
_entity.type
_entity.pdbx_description
1 polymer ?
#
loop_
_entity_poly.entity_id
_entity_poly.type
_entity_poly.pdbx_seq_one_letter_code
_entity_poly.pdbx_strand_id
1 'polypeptide(L)'
;MTDVEIDILKEHCPGVFSSDELFKAFFCKEPRVCFRGEELYFPPSSTDEFRSSGYEPNPDISYLFLPSSSIFPFYELRSAAPEHFSESQSQEPRVLKAYENNLRRRIAAQLNTLILEGRPYAILGAWGCGAFKNDPELVAIIYAEEIRKRAHFFQHIMFPIINTNSHSQNFDIFSEILVGIELGETSTHRNMNKV
;
A
#
# COMPACT_ATOMS: atom_id res chain seq x y z
N MET A 1 5.40 11.46 -15.04
CA MET A 1 5.16 12.67 -14.22
C MET A 1 5.35 13.89 -15.11
N THR A 2 4.88 15.07 -14.71
CA THR A 2 5.20 16.34 -15.37
C THR A 2 6.57 16.87 -14.91
N ASP A 3 7.19 17.77 -15.66
CA ASP A 3 8.50 18.36 -15.29
C ASP A 3 8.44 19.06 -13.92
N VAL A 4 7.34 19.77 -13.64
CA VAL A 4 7.11 20.43 -12.34
C VAL A 4 7.07 19.41 -11.19
N GLU A 5 6.40 18.27 -11.37
CA GLU A 5 6.38 17.20 -10.35
C GLU A 5 7.77 16.59 -10.14
N ILE A 6 8.53 16.43 -11.22
CA ILE A 6 9.90 15.91 -11.15
C ILE A 6 10.80 16.90 -10.41
N ASP A 7 10.68 18.20 -10.67
CA ASP A 7 11.47 19.24 -10.00
C ASP A 7 11.17 19.32 -8.50
N ILE A 8 9.89 19.23 -8.11
CA ILE A 8 9.49 19.13 -6.69
C ILE A 8 10.21 17.95 -6.01
N LEU A 9 10.20 16.78 -6.64
CA LEU A 9 10.88 15.60 -6.07
C LEU A 9 12.41 15.79 -6.03
N LYS A 10 13.02 16.34 -7.09
CA LYS A 10 14.46 16.58 -7.20
C LYS A 10 14.99 17.57 -6.19
N GLU A 11 14.28 18.68 -5.95
CA GLU A 11 14.65 19.70 -4.97
C GLU A 11 14.78 19.12 -3.56
N HIS A 12 13.93 18.15 -3.23
CA HIS A 12 13.81 17.66 -1.87
C HIS A 12 14.53 16.32 -1.62
N CYS A 13 14.83 15.52 -2.66
CA CYS A 13 15.45 14.18 -2.52
C CYS A 13 16.70 13.96 -3.42
N PRO A 14 17.69 14.87 -3.49
CA PRO A 14 18.72 14.87 -4.54
C PRO A 14 19.52 13.55 -4.68
N GLY A 15 19.66 12.76 -3.60
CA GLY A 15 20.37 11.46 -3.61
C GLY A 15 19.57 10.23 -4.06
N VAL A 16 18.27 10.38 -4.37
CA VAL A 16 17.36 9.26 -4.73
C VAL A 16 17.32 9.03 -6.24
N PHE A 17 17.85 9.95 -7.03
CA PHE A 17 17.57 10.06 -8.47
C PHE A 17 18.77 9.66 -9.31
N SER A 18 18.99 8.35 -9.49
CA SER A 18 19.96 7.84 -10.49
C SER A 18 19.30 7.40 -11.81
N SER A 19 17.98 7.60 -11.95
CA SER A 19 17.17 7.17 -13.09
C SER A 19 16.29 8.34 -13.55
N ASP A 20 16.28 8.63 -14.85
CA ASP A 20 15.49 9.70 -15.45
C ASP A 20 13.97 9.44 -15.44
N GLU A 21 13.54 8.19 -15.22
CA GLU A 21 12.12 7.82 -15.20
C GLU A 21 11.53 7.76 -13.79
N LEU A 22 10.70 8.75 -13.45
CA LEU A 22 9.90 8.80 -12.21
C LEU A 22 8.43 8.48 -12.47
N PHE A 23 7.86 7.65 -11.60
CA PHE A 23 6.49 7.14 -11.72
C PHE A 23 5.64 7.57 -10.52
N LYS A 24 4.35 7.85 -10.77
CA LYS A 24 3.33 8.07 -9.73
C LYS A 24 2.19 7.07 -9.92
N ALA A 25 1.51 6.74 -8.83
CA ALA A 25 0.27 5.98 -8.82
C ALA A 25 -0.93 6.91 -9.07
N PHE A 26 -2.07 6.32 -9.41
CA PHE A 26 -3.32 7.07 -9.45
C PHE A 26 -3.76 7.44 -8.03
N PHE A 27 -4.09 8.71 -7.84
CA PHE A 27 -4.57 9.25 -6.57
C PHE A 27 -5.90 9.97 -6.80
N CYS A 28 -6.96 9.52 -6.11
CA CYS A 28 -8.27 10.12 -6.24
C CYS A 28 -8.47 11.20 -5.16
N LYS A 29 -8.76 12.43 -5.57
CA LYS A 29 -9.06 13.54 -4.67
C LYS A 29 -10.51 13.53 -4.18
N GLU A 30 -11.38 12.81 -4.87
CA GLU A 30 -12.78 12.65 -4.50
C GLU A 30 -12.93 11.49 -3.51
N PRO A 31 -13.55 11.72 -2.34
CA PRO A 31 -13.83 10.64 -1.39
C PRO A 31 -14.76 9.61 -2.02
N ARG A 32 -14.44 8.32 -1.84
CA ARG A 32 -15.29 7.21 -2.26
C ARG A 32 -15.61 6.32 -1.07
N VAL A 33 -16.87 5.90 -0.96
CA VAL A 33 -17.32 4.94 0.05
C VAL A 33 -17.77 3.67 -0.68
N CYS A 34 -17.11 2.55 -0.40
CA CYS A 34 -17.46 1.25 -0.97
C CYS A 34 -17.92 0.33 0.16
N PHE A 35 -19.15 -0.18 0.08
CA PHE A 35 -19.68 -1.17 1.02
C PHE A 35 -19.89 -2.51 0.31
N ARG A 36 -19.45 -3.60 0.95
CA ARG A 36 -19.94 -4.96 0.69
C ARG A 36 -21.18 -5.16 1.56
N GLY A 37 -22.24 -5.80 1.07
CA GLY A 37 -23.44 -6.12 1.87
C GLY A 37 -23.17 -7.18 2.93
N GLU A 38 -24.16 -7.47 3.79
CA GLU A 38 -24.09 -8.60 4.71
C GLU A 38 -23.99 -9.91 3.93
N GLU A 39 -23.19 -10.87 4.40
CA GLU A 39 -23.09 -12.18 3.77
C GLU A 39 -23.86 -13.23 4.56
N LEU A 40 -24.76 -13.95 3.90
CA LEU A 40 -25.53 -15.03 4.50
C LEU A 40 -24.75 -16.33 4.37
N TYR A 41 -24.59 -17.03 5.51
CA TYR A 41 -23.98 -18.35 5.54
C TYR A 41 -24.98 -19.42 5.07
N PHE A 42 -24.60 -20.19 4.06
CA PHE A 42 -25.36 -21.35 3.60
C PHE A 42 -24.64 -22.65 4.00
N PRO A 43 -25.25 -23.50 4.84
CA PRO A 43 -24.65 -24.78 5.18
C PRO A 43 -24.55 -25.67 3.93
N PRO A 44 -23.53 -26.55 3.86
CA PRO A 44 -23.37 -27.45 2.72
C PRO A 44 -24.59 -28.36 2.58
N SER A 45 -25.35 -28.21 1.49
CA SER A 45 -26.45 -29.12 1.18
C SER A 45 -25.88 -30.41 0.60
N SER A 46 -26.34 -31.57 1.09
CA SER A 46 -25.87 -32.89 0.65
C SER A 46 -26.36 -33.30 -0.75
N THR A 47 -27.02 -32.40 -1.49
CA THR A 47 -27.73 -32.70 -2.74
C THR A 47 -27.32 -31.88 -3.95
N ASP A 48 -26.51 -30.82 -3.79
CA ASP A 48 -26.05 -29.99 -4.91
C ASP A 48 -24.52 -29.87 -4.90
N GLU A 49 -23.84 -30.72 -5.68
CA GLU A 49 -22.38 -30.72 -5.87
C GLU A 49 -21.86 -29.47 -6.61
N PHE A 50 -22.75 -28.55 -7.02
CA PHE A 50 -22.42 -27.34 -7.80
C PHE A 50 -22.55 -26.01 -7.05
N ARG A 51 -23.11 -25.98 -5.83
CA ARG A 51 -23.05 -24.78 -4.99
C ARG A 51 -21.85 -24.86 -4.08
N SER A 52 -20.89 -23.95 -4.25
CA SER A 52 -19.80 -23.78 -3.30
C SER A 52 -20.40 -23.51 -1.92
N SER A 53 -20.09 -24.37 -0.95
CA SER A 53 -20.40 -24.09 0.46
C SER A 53 -19.73 -22.76 0.84
N GLY A 54 -20.48 -21.85 1.49
CA GLY A 54 -19.92 -20.54 1.83
C GLY A 54 -20.94 -19.45 2.17
N TYR A 55 -20.40 -18.23 2.25
CA TYR A 55 -21.12 -16.98 2.48
C TYR A 55 -21.50 -16.35 1.13
N GLU A 56 -22.79 -16.08 0.88
CA GLU A 56 -23.22 -15.32 -0.30
C GLU A 56 -23.64 -13.90 0.11
N PRO A 57 -23.23 -12.85 -0.62
CA PRO A 57 -23.64 -11.48 -0.32
C PRO A 57 -25.15 -11.30 -0.55
N ASN A 58 -25.86 -10.78 0.45
CA ASN A 58 -27.25 -10.40 0.33
C ASN A 58 -27.36 -8.95 -0.18
N PRO A 59 -27.85 -8.72 -1.40
CA PRO A 59 -27.98 -7.37 -1.94
C PRO A 59 -29.07 -6.54 -1.23
N ASP A 60 -30.00 -7.19 -0.52
CA ASP A 60 -31.13 -6.56 0.15
C ASP A 60 -30.79 -6.12 1.60
N ILE A 61 -29.63 -6.51 2.12
CA ILE A 61 -29.20 -6.15 3.48
C ILE A 61 -27.84 -5.46 3.43
N SER A 62 -27.84 -4.17 3.76
CA SER A 62 -26.61 -3.40 3.96
C SER A 62 -26.28 -3.31 5.45
N TYR A 63 -24.98 -3.24 5.77
CA TYR A 63 -24.54 -2.91 7.13
C TYR A 63 -25.20 -1.61 7.60
N LEU A 64 -25.54 -1.53 8.89
CA LEU A 64 -25.97 -0.28 9.49
C LEU A 64 -24.86 0.76 9.33
N PHE A 65 -25.23 1.98 8.93
CA PHE A 65 -24.27 3.07 8.92
C PHE A 65 -23.70 3.26 10.32
N LEU A 66 -22.38 3.44 10.38
CA LEU A 66 -21.75 3.93 11.59
C LEU A 66 -22.41 5.28 11.97
N PRO A 67 -22.51 5.61 13.28
CA PRO A 67 -22.91 6.95 13.69
C PRO A 67 -22.05 8.00 12.98
N SER A 68 -22.63 9.14 12.60
CA SER A 68 -21.89 10.19 11.87
C SER A 68 -20.62 10.65 12.59
N SER A 69 -20.57 10.54 13.92
CA SER A 69 -19.39 10.80 14.75
C SER A 69 -18.22 9.84 14.52
N SER A 70 -18.48 8.66 13.95
CA SER A 70 -17.49 7.60 13.67
C SER A 70 -17.13 7.51 12.19
N ILE A 71 -17.68 8.40 11.35
CA ILE A 71 -17.38 8.48 9.92
C ILE A 71 -16.39 9.63 9.72
N PHE A 72 -15.26 9.33 9.07
CA PHE A 72 -14.26 10.33 8.71
C PHE A 72 -13.78 10.13 7.27
N PRO A 73 -13.48 11.21 6.53
CA PRO A 73 -12.97 11.10 5.18
C PRO A 73 -11.50 10.65 5.19
N PHE A 74 -11.12 9.90 4.16
CA PHE A 74 -9.73 9.57 3.87
C PHE A 74 -9.50 9.62 2.36
N TYR A 75 -8.23 9.74 1.97
CA TYR A 75 -7.83 9.64 0.57
C TYR A 75 -7.38 8.23 0.24
N GLU A 76 -7.69 7.78 -0.97
CA GLU A 76 -7.31 6.46 -1.46
C GLU A 76 -6.18 6.57 -2.49
N LEU A 77 -5.11 5.83 -2.25
CA LEU A 77 -4.05 5.59 -3.23
C LEU A 77 -4.17 4.16 -3.74
N ARG A 78 -4.31 3.99 -5.07
CA ARG A 78 -4.43 2.66 -5.69
C ARG A 78 -3.17 2.29 -6.44
N SER A 79 -2.59 1.15 -6.09
CA SER A 79 -1.42 0.59 -6.77
C SER A 79 -1.47 -0.93 -6.71
N ALA A 80 -1.31 -1.58 -7.87
CA ALA A 80 -1.30 -3.04 -7.97
C ALA A 80 0.14 -3.58 -7.84
N ALA A 81 0.35 -4.52 -6.92
CA ALA A 81 1.61 -5.25 -6.81
C ALA A 81 1.80 -6.12 -8.05
N PRO A 82 3.04 -6.40 -8.48
CA PRO A 82 3.27 -7.40 -9.50
C PRO A 82 2.85 -8.78 -8.96
N GLU A 83 2.23 -9.59 -9.83
CA GLU A 83 1.88 -10.97 -9.50
C GLU A 83 3.12 -11.86 -9.60
N HIS A 84 3.30 -12.77 -8.64
CA HIS A 84 4.39 -13.73 -8.61
C HIS A 84 3.86 -15.13 -9.02
N PHE A 85 3.71 -15.36 -10.34
CA PHE A 85 3.24 -16.63 -10.92
C PHE A 85 4.38 -17.61 -11.26
N SER A 86 4.04 -18.84 -11.62
CA SER A 86 5.00 -19.94 -11.90
C SER A 86 6.06 -19.63 -12.98
N GLU A 87 5.74 -18.85 -14.01
CA GLU A 87 6.71 -18.44 -15.04
C GLU A 87 7.73 -17.40 -14.52
N SER A 88 7.40 -16.66 -13.46
CA SER A 88 8.31 -15.72 -12.79
C SER A 88 9.19 -16.36 -11.70
N GLN A 89 9.13 -17.69 -11.54
CA GLN A 89 9.94 -18.43 -10.56
C GLN A 89 11.36 -18.75 -11.04
N SER A 90 11.76 -18.26 -12.21
CA SER A 90 13.14 -18.40 -12.69
C SER A 90 14.12 -17.85 -11.65
N GLN A 91 15.03 -18.71 -11.20
CA GLN A 91 16.10 -18.34 -10.26
C GLN A 91 17.28 -17.65 -10.97
N GLU A 92 17.13 -17.32 -12.26
CA GLU A 92 18.14 -16.59 -13.01
C GLU A 92 18.35 -15.20 -12.37
N PRO A 93 19.59 -14.83 -12.02
CA PRO A 93 19.86 -13.58 -11.29
C PRO A 93 19.33 -12.32 -11.98
N ARG A 94 19.28 -12.32 -13.32
CA ARG A 94 18.74 -11.20 -14.10
C ARG A 94 17.23 -11.04 -13.93
N VAL A 95 16.49 -12.13 -13.83
CA VAL A 95 15.03 -12.13 -13.66
C VAL A 95 14.68 -11.66 -12.26
N LEU A 96 15.34 -12.21 -11.24
CA LEU A 96 15.15 -11.79 -9.84
C LEU A 96 15.43 -10.29 -9.66
N LYS A 97 16.53 -9.80 -10.24
CA LYS A 97 16.88 -8.37 -10.19
C LYS A 97 15.86 -7.50 -10.93
N ALA A 98 15.36 -7.94 -12.09
CA ALA A 98 14.34 -7.21 -12.83
C ALA A 98 13.01 -7.13 -12.05
N TYR A 99 12.66 -8.21 -11.36
CA TYR A 99 11.48 -8.26 -10.49
C TYR A 99 11.64 -7.35 -9.26
N GLU A 100 12.77 -7.40 -8.56
CA GLU A 100 13.09 -6.48 -7.46
C GLU A 100 13.00 -5.02 -7.92
N ASN A 101 13.61 -4.70 -9.07
CA ASN A 101 13.54 -3.35 -9.64
C ASN A 101 12.10 -2.93 -9.97
N ASN A 102 11.25 -3.87 -10.42
CA ASN A 102 9.83 -3.59 -10.66
C ASN A 102 9.09 -3.26 -9.37
N LEU A 103 9.29 -4.06 -8.32
CA LEU A 103 8.74 -3.83 -6.98
C LEU A 103 9.16 -2.47 -6.45
N ARG A 104 10.48 -2.20 -6.45
CA ARG A 104 11.07 -0.95 -5.99
C ARG A 104 10.51 0.26 -6.71
N ARG A 105 10.45 0.20 -8.04
CA ARG A 105 9.88 1.28 -8.85
C ARG A 105 8.43 1.58 -8.48
N ARG A 106 7.60 0.56 -8.25
CA ARG A 106 6.19 0.75 -7.89
C ARG A 106 6.02 1.25 -6.45
N ILE A 107 6.81 0.75 -5.49
CA ILE A 107 6.82 1.24 -4.10
C ILE A 107 7.28 2.71 -4.06
N ALA A 108 8.37 3.03 -4.74
CA ALA A 108 8.82 4.41 -4.89
C ALA A 108 7.72 5.29 -5.50
N ALA A 109 6.97 4.78 -6.48
CA ALA A 109 5.86 5.51 -7.08
C ALA A 109 4.72 5.80 -6.08
N GLN A 110 4.39 4.85 -5.20
CA GLN A 110 3.42 5.10 -4.12
C GLN A 110 3.87 6.26 -3.23
N LEU A 111 5.10 6.22 -2.74
CA LEU A 111 5.65 7.25 -1.85
C LEU A 111 5.78 8.61 -2.54
N ASN A 112 6.27 8.65 -3.78
CA ASN A 112 6.35 9.86 -4.58
C ASN A 112 4.95 10.50 -4.77
N THR A 113 3.92 9.69 -4.98
CA THR A 113 2.54 10.19 -5.13
C THR A 113 2.05 10.85 -3.85
N LEU A 114 2.32 10.25 -2.69
CA LEU A 114 1.97 10.83 -1.39
C LEU A 114 2.68 12.17 -1.17
N ILE A 115 3.96 12.27 -1.55
CA ILE A 115 4.73 13.51 -1.48
C ILE A 115 4.12 14.59 -2.37
N LEU A 116 3.88 14.28 -3.64
CA LEU A 116 3.31 15.22 -4.61
C LEU A 116 1.92 15.74 -4.19
N GLU A 117 1.15 14.91 -3.49
CA GLU A 117 -0.17 15.27 -2.97
C GLU A 117 -0.15 15.86 -1.55
N GLY A 118 1.04 16.13 -1.01
CA GLY A 118 1.23 16.74 0.32
C GLY A 118 0.64 15.90 1.45
N ARG A 119 0.82 14.58 1.40
CA ARG A 119 0.28 13.60 2.37
C ARG A 119 1.39 13.07 3.29
N PRO A 120 1.64 13.72 4.45
CA PRO A 120 2.67 13.28 5.40
C PRO A 120 2.23 12.11 6.29
N TYR A 121 0.95 11.75 6.28
CA TYR A 121 0.40 10.61 7.01
C TYR A 121 -0.07 9.55 6.01
N ALA A 122 0.38 8.31 6.17
CA ALA A 122 0.06 7.23 5.25
C ALA A 122 -0.28 5.92 5.99
N ILE A 123 -1.23 5.18 5.43
CA ILE A 123 -1.55 3.81 5.82
C ILE A 123 -1.23 2.92 4.62
N LEU A 124 -0.29 2.00 4.79
CA LEU A 124 0.16 1.04 3.77
C LEU A 124 -0.14 -0.39 4.24
N GLY A 125 0.59 -1.40 3.77
CA GLY A 125 0.39 -2.78 4.23
C GLY A 125 1.40 -3.74 3.61
N ALA A 126 1.20 -5.04 3.87
CA ALA A 126 1.96 -6.13 3.27
C ALA A 126 1.62 -6.30 1.77
N TRP A 127 1.99 -5.29 0.98
CA TRP A 127 1.53 -5.07 -0.38
C TRP A 127 1.98 -6.19 -1.32
N GLY A 128 1.03 -6.99 -1.79
CA GLY A 128 1.30 -8.13 -2.67
C GLY A 128 1.71 -9.43 -1.97
N CYS A 129 1.85 -9.45 -0.65
CA CYS A 129 2.33 -10.60 0.13
C CYS A 129 1.24 -11.63 0.47
N GLY A 130 0.05 -11.49 -0.13
CA GLY A 130 -1.08 -12.42 0.02
C GLY A 130 -1.27 -13.26 -1.26
N ALA A 131 -2.42 -13.11 -1.91
CA ALA A 131 -2.77 -13.85 -3.13
C ALA A 131 -1.74 -13.69 -4.27
N PHE A 132 -1.03 -12.56 -4.31
CA PHE A 132 0.00 -12.27 -5.33
C PHE A 132 1.37 -12.89 -5.01
N LYS A 133 1.52 -13.53 -3.84
CA LYS A 133 2.68 -14.35 -3.44
C LYS A 133 4.04 -13.65 -3.53
N ASN A 134 4.08 -12.33 -3.35
CA ASN A 134 5.34 -11.61 -3.20
C ASN A 134 6.00 -12.00 -1.87
N ASP A 135 7.33 -12.09 -1.85
CA ASP A 135 8.09 -12.34 -0.63
C ASP A 135 7.93 -11.15 0.35
N PRO A 136 7.36 -11.36 1.55
CA PRO A 136 7.18 -10.31 2.54
C PRO A 136 8.50 -9.66 3.00
N GLU A 137 9.60 -10.41 3.08
CA GLU A 137 10.89 -9.87 3.50
C GLU A 137 11.42 -8.89 2.46
N LEU A 138 11.46 -9.30 1.19
CA LEU A 138 11.84 -8.44 0.08
C LEU A 138 10.99 -7.16 0.01
N VAL A 139 9.66 -7.28 0.13
CA VAL A 139 8.76 -6.13 0.08
C VAL A 139 9.01 -5.18 1.26
N ALA A 140 9.19 -5.70 2.47
CA ALA A 140 9.49 -4.90 3.66
C ALA A 140 10.85 -4.17 3.55
N ILE A 141 11.89 -4.84 3.06
CA ILE A 141 13.22 -4.25 2.82
C ILE A 141 13.10 -3.08 1.83
N ILE A 142 12.41 -3.30 0.70
CA ILE A 142 12.23 -2.25 -0.32
C ILE A 142 11.47 -1.05 0.26
N TYR A 143 10.39 -1.28 1.03
CA TYR A 143 9.71 -0.19 1.74
C TYR A 143 10.67 0.55 2.67
N ALA A 144 11.44 -0.15 3.49
CA ALA A 144 12.37 0.46 4.44
C ALA A 144 13.38 1.38 3.73
N GLU A 145 13.98 0.90 2.65
CA GLU A 145 14.94 1.67 1.85
C GLU A 145 14.29 2.89 1.19
N GLU A 146 13.13 2.73 0.57
CA GLU A 146 12.44 3.83 -0.13
C GLU A 146 11.83 4.86 0.84
N ILE A 147 11.44 4.44 2.05
CA ILE A 147 11.00 5.32 3.14
C ILE A 147 12.20 6.13 3.65
N ARG A 148 13.34 5.50 3.97
CA ARG A 148 14.54 6.22 4.47
C ARG A 148 14.98 7.32 3.50
N LYS A 149 14.94 7.04 2.21
CA LYS A 149 15.23 8.01 1.13
C LYS A 149 14.34 9.26 1.14
N ARG A 150 13.13 9.15 1.72
CA ARG A 150 12.06 10.16 1.73
C ARG A 150 11.58 10.51 3.14
N ALA A 151 12.32 10.12 4.18
CA ALA A 151 11.83 10.11 5.56
C ALA A 151 11.29 11.48 6.02
N HIS A 152 11.98 12.56 5.63
CA HIS A 152 11.66 13.93 6.02
C HIS A 152 10.30 14.45 5.51
N PHE A 153 9.67 13.77 4.54
CA PHE A 153 8.35 14.14 4.03
C PHE A 153 7.18 13.55 4.81
N PHE A 154 7.44 12.49 5.58
CA PHE A 154 6.41 11.78 6.31
C PHE A 154 6.52 12.13 7.79
N GLN A 155 5.37 12.33 8.43
CA GLN A 155 5.27 12.44 9.88
C GLN A 155 4.87 11.10 10.49
N HIS A 156 4.09 10.30 9.77
CA HIS A 156 3.72 8.96 10.22
C HIS A 156 3.38 8.04 9.05
N ILE A 157 3.90 6.80 9.10
CA ILE A 157 3.53 5.73 8.18
C ILE A 157 3.15 4.51 9.01
N MET A 158 1.95 4.00 8.80
CA MET A 158 1.43 2.83 9.52
C MET A 158 1.22 1.66 8.56
N PHE A 159 1.60 0.46 9.01
CA PHE A 159 1.37 -0.80 8.30
C PHE A 159 0.40 -1.70 9.11
N PRO A 160 -0.93 -1.53 8.99
CA PRO A 160 -1.90 -2.40 9.63
C PRO A 160 -1.91 -3.78 8.96
N ILE A 161 -1.11 -4.71 9.50
CA ILE A 161 -1.01 -6.08 9.01
C ILE A 161 -1.71 -7.01 10.00
N ILE A 162 -2.80 -7.64 9.55
CA ILE A 162 -3.57 -8.57 10.38
C ILE A 162 -2.73 -9.84 10.56
N ASN A 163 -2.35 -10.12 11.81
CA ASN A 163 -1.79 -11.40 12.19
C ASN A 163 -2.94 -12.41 12.38
N THR A 164 -3.42 -12.95 11.27
CA THR A 164 -4.20 -14.19 11.34
C THR A 164 -3.19 -15.29 11.64
N ASN A 165 -3.37 -16.10 12.68
CA ASN A 165 -2.52 -17.27 13.03
C ASN A 165 -2.42 -18.35 11.91
N SER A 166 -2.75 -18.00 10.66
CA SER A 166 -2.37 -18.71 9.44
C SER A 166 -0.85 -18.62 9.21
N HIS A 167 -0.32 -19.42 8.27
CA HIS A 167 1.10 -19.53 7.95
C HIS A 167 1.81 -18.24 7.48
N SER A 168 1.21 -17.06 7.63
CA SER A 168 1.78 -15.78 7.22
C SER A 168 2.50 -15.09 8.39
N GLN A 169 3.82 -14.97 8.28
CA GLN A 169 4.66 -14.20 9.21
C GLN A 169 4.77 -12.72 8.80
N ASN A 170 3.83 -12.21 8.00
CA ASN A 170 3.93 -10.85 7.43
C ASN A 170 4.03 -9.78 8.52
N PHE A 171 3.27 -9.91 9.61
CA PHE A 171 3.32 -8.96 10.71
C PHE A 171 4.71 -8.92 11.35
N ASP A 172 5.26 -10.10 11.71
CA ASP A 172 6.55 -10.21 12.39
C ASP A 172 7.68 -9.65 11.52
N ILE A 173 7.72 -10.04 10.24
CA ILE A 173 8.73 -9.60 9.27
C ILE A 173 8.68 -8.07 9.07
N PHE A 174 7.49 -7.52 8.82
CA PHE A 174 7.36 -6.07 8.61
C PHE A 174 7.67 -5.30 9.90
N SER A 175 7.26 -5.83 11.07
CA SER A 175 7.56 -5.22 12.36
C SER A 175 9.07 -5.17 12.60
N GLU A 176 9.78 -6.27 12.34
CA GLU A 176 11.24 -6.34 12.52
C GLU A 176 11.98 -5.33 11.62
N ILE A 177 11.57 -5.20 10.37
CA ILE A 177 12.30 -4.40 9.37
C ILE A 177 11.95 -2.91 9.42
N LEU A 178 10.69 -2.56 9.71
CA LEU A 178 10.18 -1.19 9.57
C LEU A 178 10.10 -0.41 10.87
N VAL A 179 9.98 -1.08 12.02
CA VAL A 179 9.95 -0.39 13.31
C VAL A 179 11.30 0.30 13.58
N GLY A 180 11.24 1.53 14.10
CA GLY A 180 12.43 2.31 14.43
C GLY A 180 13.01 3.12 13.27
N ILE A 181 12.42 3.09 12.08
CA ILE A 181 12.78 4.04 11.01
C ILE A 181 12.37 5.46 11.46
N GLU A 182 13.35 6.34 11.59
CA GLU A 182 13.13 7.75 11.90
C GLU A 182 12.50 8.47 10.70
N LEU A 183 11.40 9.17 10.94
CA LEU A 183 10.69 10.00 9.97
C LEU A 183 10.91 11.49 10.28
N GLY A 184 10.43 12.38 9.41
CA GLY A 184 10.53 13.82 9.62
C GLY A 184 9.79 14.27 10.89
N GLU A 185 10.29 15.34 11.52
CA GLU A 185 9.64 15.90 12.69
C GLU A 185 8.20 16.34 12.37
N THR A 186 7.29 16.09 13.30
CA THR A 186 5.98 16.75 13.35
C THR A 186 6.21 18.26 13.42
N SER A 187 6.26 18.94 12.27
CA SER A 187 6.34 20.39 12.27
C SER A 187 5.00 20.91 12.79
N THR A 188 4.93 21.22 14.07
CA THR A 188 3.87 22.05 14.64
C THR A 188 3.73 23.30 13.78
N HIS A 189 2.60 23.40 13.06
CA HIS A 189 2.14 24.56 12.30
C HIS A 189 3.25 25.38 11.58
N ARG A 190 3.74 24.90 10.43
CA ARG A 190 4.24 25.84 9.42
C ARG A 190 3.02 26.57 8.84
N ASN A 191 2.73 27.74 9.39
CA ASN A 191 1.71 28.67 8.90
C ASN A 191 1.76 28.76 7.37
N MET A 192 0.76 28.18 6.70
CA MET A 192 0.49 28.39 5.27
C MET A 192 -0.19 29.76 5.06
N ASN A 193 0.47 30.82 5.54
CA ASN A 193 0.19 32.19 5.13
C ASN A 193 1.52 32.78 4.67
N LYS A 194 1.86 32.54 3.40
CA LYS A 194 2.73 33.43 2.65
C LYS A 194 2.36 33.38 1.16
N VAL A 195 1.56 34.40 0.82
CA VAL A 195 1.44 35.20 -0.42
C VAL A 195 1.57 34.45 -1.74
#